data_AF-A0A0C9T755-F1
#
_entry.id   AF-A0A0C9T755-F1
#
_cell.length_a   1.000
_cell.length_b   1.000
_cell.length_c   1.000
_cell.angle_alpha   90.00
_cell.angle_beta   90.00
_cell.angle_gamma   90.00
#
_symmetry.space_group_name_H-M   'P 1'
#
loop_
_entity.id
_entity.type
_entity.pdbx_description
1 polymer ?
#
loop_
_entity_poly.entity_id
_entity_poly.type
_entity_poly.pdbx_seq_one_letter_code
_entity_poly.pdbx_strand_id
1 'polypeptide(L)'
;TTDLENQLEIDTRWGAHHPKRLAVVEWMTKREYHAALDNLERLVVQRLFELTKLNMSSTGYGLCTHISESLRRRSDAIKMAITRYNKQAVLVTPPREPVEWLTVVKYSFLAEFDLLRFSNEDIRQKPWANPAIREATMDYFKIKCARNEITRLNVEVARMVASIRDEAMRMPVYISNIHQEDPPLAFEIQCQW
;
A
#
# COMPACT_ATOMS: atom_id res chain seq x y z
N THR A 1 11.34 -33.42 34.04
CA THR A 1 10.67 -33.62 32.72
C THR A 1 9.84 -34.89 32.70
N THR A 2 10.29 -35.99 33.33
CA THR A 2 9.51 -37.24 33.49
C THR A 2 8.25 -37.11 34.35
N ASP A 3 8.24 -36.20 35.34
CA ASP A 3 7.10 -36.00 36.25
C ASP A 3 5.83 -35.49 35.55
N LEU A 4 5.99 -34.52 34.64
CA LEU A 4 4.89 -34.01 33.79
C LEU A 4 4.39 -35.04 32.78
N GLU A 5 5.28 -35.91 32.28
CA GLU A 5 4.90 -36.96 31.32
C GLU A 5 4.09 -38.07 31.98
N ASN A 6 4.42 -38.40 33.23
CA ASN A 6 3.65 -39.33 34.06
C ASN A 6 2.28 -38.74 34.43
N GLN A 7 2.20 -37.44 34.74
CA GLN A 7 0.92 -36.75 35.01
C GLN A 7 0.01 -36.65 33.78
N LEU A 8 0.58 -36.66 32.58
CA LEU A 8 -0.14 -36.56 31.30
C LEU A 8 -0.37 -37.93 30.62
N GLU A 9 -0.04 -39.03 31.30
CA GLU A 9 -0.19 -40.41 30.80
C GLU A 9 0.47 -40.65 29.42
N ILE A 10 1.61 -39.99 29.15
CA ILE A 10 2.29 -40.09 27.86
C ILE A 10 3.18 -41.34 27.85
N ASP A 11 2.62 -42.44 27.36
CA ASP A 11 3.24 -43.78 27.38
C ASP A 11 4.42 -43.92 26.39
N THR A 12 4.41 -43.19 25.28
CA THR A 12 5.49 -43.23 24.27
C THR A 12 5.82 -41.85 23.69
N ARG A 13 7.09 -41.44 23.84
CA ARG A 13 7.63 -40.23 23.19
C ARG A 13 7.73 -40.43 21.68
N TRP A 14 7.39 -39.42 20.90
CA TRP A 14 7.54 -39.46 19.44
C TRP A 14 9.02 -39.46 19.04
N GLY A 15 9.50 -40.62 18.59
CA GLY A 15 10.80 -40.78 17.95
C GLY A 15 10.91 -40.01 16.63
N ALA A 16 12.13 -39.96 16.06
CA ALA A 16 12.42 -39.18 14.85
C ALA A 16 11.55 -39.57 13.64
N HIS A 17 11.13 -40.84 13.54
CA HIS A 17 10.33 -41.36 12.43
C HIS A 17 8.83 -41.45 12.75
N HIS A 18 8.37 -40.93 13.89
CA HIS A 18 6.97 -41.02 14.26
C HIS A 18 6.11 -40.19 13.27
N PRO A 19 5.03 -40.73 12.69
CA PRO A 19 4.27 -40.05 11.64
C PRO A 19 3.70 -38.71 12.08
N LYS A 20 3.22 -38.60 13.33
CA LYS A 20 2.74 -37.31 13.87
C LYS A 20 3.86 -36.28 14.01
N ARG A 21 5.10 -36.70 14.32
CA ARG A 21 6.25 -35.79 14.40
C ARG A 21 6.63 -35.29 13.01
N LEU A 22 6.68 -36.18 12.02
CA LEU A 22 6.97 -35.82 10.63
C LEU A 22 5.92 -34.84 10.08
N ALA A 23 4.64 -35.10 10.32
CA ALA A 23 3.55 -34.19 9.92
C ALA A 23 3.68 -32.80 10.56
N VAL A 24 4.07 -32.73 11.84
CA VAL A 24 4.31 -31.45 12.53
C VAL A 24 5.52 -30.72 11.95
N VAL A 25 6.61 -31.44 11.64
CA VAL A 25 7.80 -30.84 11.01
C VAL A 25 7.44 -30.29 9.62
N GLU A 26 6.72 -31.04 8.80
CA GLU A 26 6.25 -30.60 7.49
C GLU A 26 5.33 -29.37 7.59
N TRP A 27 4.43 -29.35 8.57
CA TRP A 27 3.59 -28.19 8.83
C TRP A 27 4.41 -26.96 9.24
N MET A 28 5.42 -27.12 10.10
CA MET A 28 6.31 -26.04 10.52
C MET A 28 7.12 -25.50 9.33
N THR A 29 7.72 -26.36 8.50
CA THR A 29 8.49 -25.92 7.33
C THR A 29 7.60 -25.18 6.33
N LYS A 30 6.40 -25.69 6.05
CA LYS A 30 5.42 -25.03 5.19
C LYS A 30 5.02 -23.65 5.74
N ARG A 31 4.80 -23.54 7.06
CA ARG A 31 4.47 -22.27 7.72
C ARG A 31 5.63 -21.27 7.65
N GLU A 32 6.86 -21.71 7.90
CA GLU A 32 8.05 -20.84 7.78
C GLU A 32 8.26 -20.34 6.36
N TYR A 33 8.01 -21.19 5.38
CA TYR A 33 8.01 -20.82 3.96
C TYR A 33 6.96 -19.75 3.65
N HIS A 34 5.70 -19.96 4.04
CA HIS A 34 4.65 -18.95 3.82
C HIS A 34 4.96 -17.63 4.53
N ALA A 35 5.45 -17.67 5.77
CA ALA A 35 5.85 -16.44 6.46
C ALA A 35 7.00 -15.69 5.76
N ALA A 36 7.95 -16.42 5.16
CA ALA A 36 9.02 -15.81 4.37
C ALA A 36 8.49 -15.21 3.06
N LEU A 37 7.57 -15.90 2.40
CA LEU A 37 6.87 -15.45 1.19
C LEU A 37 6.06 -14.17 1.46
N ASP A 38 5.17 -14.19 2.46
CA ASP A 38 4.31 -13.05 2.81
C ASP A 38 5.14 -11.81 3.16
N ASN A 39 6.26 -11.98 3.86
CA ASN A 39 7.15 -10.87 4.18
C ASN A 39 7.84 -10.29 2.93
N LEU A 40 8.26 -11.15 2.00
CA LEU A 40 8.84 -10.71 0.73
C LEU A 40 7.81 -9.93 -0.10
N GLU A 41 6.59 -10.46 -0.24
CA GLU A 41 5.49 -9.82 -0.95
C GLU A 41 5.14 -8.44 -0.34
N ARG A 42 4.97 -8.39 0.97
CA ARG A 42 4.69 -7.13 1.70
C ARG A 42 5.74 -6.07 1.40
N LEU A 43 7.02 -6.42 1.46
CA LEU A 43 8.11 -5.45 1.22
C LEU A 43 8.11 -4.94 -0.22
N VAL A 44 7.79 -5.80 -1.20
CA VAL A 44 7.74 -5.41 -2.60
C VAL A 44 6.53 -4.51 -2.88
N VAL A 45 5.36 -4.85 -2.33
CA VAL A 45 4.16 -4.00 -2.42
C VAL A 45 4.41 -2.63 -1.79
N GLN A 46 5.09 -2.58 -0.65
CA GLN A 46 5.48 -1.29 -0.07
C GLN A 46 6.45 -0.51 -0.97
N ARG A 47 7.42 -1.18 -1.61
CA ARG A 47 8.34 -0.53 -2.57
C ARG A 47 7.58 0.08 -3.74
N LEU A 48 6.59 -0.64 -4.25
CA LEU A 48 5.69 -0.20 -5.29
C LEU A 48 4.98 1.10 -4.92
N PHE A 49 4.35 1.14 -3.75
CA PHE A 49 3.68 2.36 -3.27
C PHE A 49 4.63 3.55 -3.12
N GLU A 50 5.87 3.31 -2.71
CA GLU A 50 6.88 4.38 -2.62
C GLU A 50 7.31 4.92 -3.98
N LEU A 51 7.51 4.04 -4.97
CA LEU A 51 7.79 4.45 -6.34
C LEU A 51 6.62 5.24 -6.94
N THR A 52 5.38 4.80 -6.69
CA THR A 52 4.19 5.54 -7.12
C THR A 52 4.15 6.93 -6.48
N LYS A 53 4.46 7.04 -5.18
CA LYS A 53 4.50 8.33 -4.48
C LYS A 53 5.57 9.27 -5.04
N LEU A 54 6.76 8.77 -5.39
CA LEU A 54 7.78 9.59 -6.04
C LEU A 54 7.34 10.13 -7.40
N ASN A 55 6.56 9.34 -8.15
CA ASN A 55 6.07 9.73 -9.47
C ASN A 55 4.86 10.70 -9.41
N MET A 56 4.33 11.04 -8.22
CA MET A 56 3.27 12.03 -8.11
C MET A 56 3.85 13.45 -8.21
N SER A 57 3.30 14.25 -9.13
CA SER A 57 3.58 15.69 -9.20
C SER A 57 3.16 16.37 -7.90
N SER A 58 3.87 17.46 -7.53
CA SER A 58 3.74 18.23 -6.27
C SER A 58 4.36 17.62 -4.99
N THR A 59 5.31 16.71 -5.11
CA THR A 59 6.07 16.21 -3.94
C THR A 59 7.21 17.18 -3.59
N GLY A 60 7.13 17.85 -2.43
CA GLY A 60 8.18 18.77 -1.98
C GLY A 60 9.54 18.08 -1.77
N TYR A 61 10.64 18.83 -1.91
CA TYR A 61 12.02 18.29 -1.87
C TYR A 61 12.30 17.41 -0.64
N GLY A 62 11.88 17.86 0.56
CA GLY A 62 12.07 17.09 1.80
C GLY A 62 11.30 15.76 1.84
N LEU A 63 10.16 15.67 1.17
CA LEU A 63 9.42 14.41 1.05
C LEU A 63 10.10 13.47 0.03
N CYS A 64 10.60 14.00 -1.09
CA CYS A 64 11.36 13.23 -2.08
C CYS A 64 12.63 12.62 -1.49
N THR A 65 13.37 13.34 -0.64
CA THR A 65 14.56 12.81 0.04
C THR A 65 14.19 11.68 0.99
N HIS A 66 13.17 11.85 1.82
CA HIS A 66 12.69 10.78 2.71
C HIS A 66 12.25 9.52 1.96
N ILE A 67 11.52 9.67 0.84
CA ILE A 67 11.12 8.50 0.03
C ILE A 67 12.33 7.84 -0.63
N SER A 68 13.31 8.62 -1.09
CA SER A 68 14.55 8.07 -1.67
C SER A 68 15.32 7.23 -0.64
N GLU A 69 15.43 7.71 0.61
CA GLU A 69 16.05 6.91 1.67
C GLU A 69 15.21 5.68 2.05
N SER A 70 13.88 5.80 2.09
CA SER A 70 13.01 4.67 2.42
C SER A 70 13.05 3.59 1.33
N LEU A 71 13.22 3.97 0.07
CA LEU A 71 13.47 3.05 -1.05
C LEU A 71 14.82 2.33 -0.92
N ARG A 72 15.88 3.03 -0.50
CA ARG A 72 17.19 2.41 -0.25
C ARG A 72 17.07 1.35 0.85
N ARG A 73 16.55 1.73 2.03
CA ARG A 73 16.35 0.83 3.17
C ARG A 73 15.50 -0.39 2.79
N ARG A 74 14.45 -0.18 1.99
CA ARG A 74 13.58 -1.27 1.54
C ARG A 74 14.22 -2.18 0.52
N SER A 75 15.07 -1.65 -0.35
CA SER A 75 15.83 -2.47 -1.30
C SER A 75 16.73 -3.46 -0.55
N ASP A 76 17.39 -3.01 0.52
CA ASP A 76 18.20 -3.91 1.35
C ASP A 76 17.34 -4.92 2.13
N ALA A 77 16.20 -4.48 2.69
CA ALA A 77 15.25 -5.38 3.34
C ALA A 77 14.69 -6.47 2.41
N ILE A 78 14.40 -6.13 1.15
CA ILE A 78 13.94 -7.09 0.15
C ILE A 78 15.05 -8.08 -0.21
N LYS A 79 16.30 -7.64 -0.38
CA LYS A 79 17.44 -8.56 -0.60
C LYS A 79 17.53 -9.59 0.52
N MET A 80 17.43 -9.15 1.78
CA MET A 80 17.42 -10.07 2.94
C MET A 80 16.20 -11.00 2.94
N ALA A 81 15.03 -10.49 2.57
CA ALA A 81 13.80 -11.28 2.47
C ALA A 81 13.90 -12.35 1.38
N ILE A 82 14.52 -12.04 0.23
CA ILE A 82 14.83 -13.00 -0.84
C ILE A 82 15.73 -14.12 -0.31
N THR A 83 16.81 -13.79 0.41
CA THR A 83 17.69 -14.80 1.02
C THR A 83 16.92 -15.72 1.97
N ARG A 84 16.05 -15.15 2.80
CA ARG A 84 15.22 -15.92 3.74
C ARG A 84 14.20 -16.80 3.00
N TYR A 85 13.56 -16.28 1.96
CA TYR A 85 12.64 -17.04 1.10
C TYR A 85 13.37 -18.20 0.43
N ASN A 86 14.49 -17.95 -0.24
CA ASN A 86 15.27 -18.99 -0.95
C ASN A 86 15.74 -20.10 0.01
N LYS A 87 16.11 -19.74 1.25
CA LYS A 87 16.46 -20.73 2.29
C LYS A 87 15.29 -21.66 2.62
N GLN A 88 14.08 -21.13 2.75
CA GLN A 88 12.89 -21.90 3.11
C GLN A 88 12.27 -22.63 1.91
N ALA A 89 12.42 -22.07 0.71
CA ALA A 89 11.93 -22.62 -0.56
C ALA A 89 12.50 -24.02 -0.87
N VAL A 90 13.73 -24.31 -0.43
CA VAL A 90 14.37 -25.62 -0.61
C VAL A 90 13.84 -26.66 0.39
N LEU A 91 13.32 -26.23 1.55
CA LEU A 91 12.90 -27.11 2.64
C LEU A 91 11.46 -27.62 2.50
N VAL A 92 10.65 -26.99 1.65
CA VAL A 92 9.27 -27.41 1.37
C VAL A 92 9.23 -28.50 0.31
N THR A 93 8.20 -29.34 0.36
CA THR A 93 7.95 -30.40 -0.63
C THR A 93 6.69 -30.05 -1.44
N PRO A 94 6.77 -29.91 -2.78
CA PRO A 94 7.99 -29.90 -3.59
C PRO A 94 8.84 -28.64 -3.38
N PRO A 95 10.17 -28.71 -3.59
CA PRO A 95 11.04 -27.54 -3.55
C PRO A 95 10.57 -26.47 -4.52
N ARG A 96 10.70 -25.20 -4.12
CA ARG A 96 10.27 -24.05 -4.92
C ARG A 96 11.46 -23.39 -5.58
N GLU A 97 11.22 -22.81 -6.76
CA GLU A 97 12.25 -22.09 -7.50
C GLU A 97 12.75 -20.88 -6.70
N PRO A 98 14.08 -20.65 -6.67
CA PRO A 98 14.66 -19.49 -6.03
C PRO A 98 14.30 -18.22 -6.81
N VAL A 99 14.11 -17.14 -6.07
CA VAL A 99 13.83 -15.81 -6.63
C VAL A 99 15.12 -14.99 -6.65
N GLU A 100 15.39 -14.34 -7.77
CA GLU A 100 16.50 -13.40 -7.92
C GLU A 100 16.03 -11.95 -7.70
N TRP A 101 16.92 -11.10 -7.18
CA TRP A 101 16.69 -9.67 -7.04
C TRP A 101 16.25 -8.99 -8.35
N LEU A 102 16.91 -9.29 -9.47
CA LEU A 102 16.60 -8.67 -10.76
C LEU A 102 15.16 -8.95 -11.19
N THR A 103 14.73 -10.20 -10.99
CA THR A 103 13.36 -10.65 -11.22
C THR A 103 12.37 -9.88 -10.35
N VAL A 104 12.69 -9.66 -9.07
CA VAL A 104 11.83 -8.89 -8.16
C VAL A 104 11.69 -7.43 -8.60
N VAL A 105 12.79 -6.80 -9.02
CA VAL A 105 12.76 -5.41 -9.51
C VAL A 105 11.94 -5.31 -10.79
N LYS A 106 12.13 -6.23 -11.74
CA LYS A 106 11.36 -6.27 -13.00
C LYS A 106 9.86 -6.38 -12.73
N TYR A 107 9.44 -7.29 -11.86
CA TYR A 107 8.04 -7.46 -11.51
C TYR A 107 7.45 -6.28 -10.73
N SER A 108 8.25 -5.64 -9.86
CA SER A 108 7.81 -4.42 -9.20
C SER A 108 7.56 -3.29 -10.22
N PHE A 109 8.36 -3.17 -11.28
CA PHE A 109 8.12 -2.13 -12.28
C PHE A 109 6.79 -2.31 -13.03
N LEU A 110 6.43 -3.56 -13.35
CA LEU A 110 5.22 -3.87 -14.12
C LEU A 110 3.94 -3.88 -13.26
N ALA A 111 4.04 -3.67 -11.94
CA ALA A 111 2.94 -3.94 -10.99
C ALA A 111 2.34 -5.37 -11.13
N GLU A 112 3.10 -6.27 -11.76
CA GLU A 112 2.77 -7.67 -12.03
C GLU A 112 3.68 -8.51 -11.13
N PHE A 113 3.45 -8.42 -9.82
CA PHE A 113 4.22 -9.19 -8.85
C PHE A 113 3.59 -10.57 -8.65
N ASP A 114 4.06 -11.52 -9.44
CA ASP A 114 3.58 -12.90 -9.52
C ASP A 114 4.01 -13.81 -8.34
N LEU A 115 4.58 -13.30 -7.23
CA LEU A 115 4.91 -14.16 -6.09
C LEU A 115 3.68 -14.76 -5.39
N LEU A 116 2.53 -14.12 -5.59
CA LEU A 116 1.21 -14.59 -5.14
C LEU A 116 0.83 -15.97 -5.71
N ARG A 117 1.53 -16.43 -6.76
CA ARG A 117 1.47 -17.80 -7.32
C ARG A 117 1.74 -18.89 -6.29
N PHE A 118 2.51 -18.57 -5.24
CA PHE A 118 2.92 -19.52 -4.22
C PHE A 118 2.17 -19.34 -2.89
N SER A 119 1.23 -18.41 -2.83
CA SER A 119 0.36 -18.20 -1.66
C SER A 119 -0.65 -19.35 -1.53
N ASN A 120 -1.27 -19.46 -0.36
CA ASN A 120 -2.13 -20.60 0.00
C ASN A 120 -3.42 -20.69 -0.85
N GLU A 121 -3.81 -19.60 -1.51
CA GLU A 121 -4.90 -19.55 -2.49
C GLU A 121 -4.38 -18.98 -3.82
N ASP A 122 -4.46 -19.75 -4.90
CA ASP A 122 -4.09 -19.25 -6.22
C ASP A 122 -5.12 -18.21 -6.70
N ILE A 123 -4.85 -16.94 -6.38
CA ILE A 123 -5.72 -15.82 -6.71
C ILE A 123 -5.69 -15.45 -8.21
N ARG A 124 -4.80 -16.05 -9.03
CA ARG A 124 -4.75 -15.77 -10.48
C ARG A 124 -6.00 -16.19 -11.22
N GLN A 125 -6.71 -17.19 -10.70
CA GLN A 125 -7.99 -17.64 -11.24
C GLN A 125 -9.14 -16.68 -10.92
N LYS A 126 -8.91 -15.68 -10.05
CA LYS A 126 -9.93 -14.69 -9.75
C LYS A 126 -10.06 -13.71 -10.93
N PRO A 127 -11.28 -13.31 -11.30
CA PRO A 127 -11.50 -12.40 -12.44
C PRO A 127 -10.71 -11.08 -12.33
N TRP A 128 -10.52 -10.55 -11.12
CA TRP A 128 -9.79 -9.30 -10.89
C TRP A 128 -8.27 -9.42 -11.04
N ALA A 129 -7.73 -10.64 -11.03
CA ALA A 129 -6.30 -10.88 -11.27
C ALA A 129 -5.97 -10.82 -12.77
N ASN A 130 -6.94 -11.04 -13.67
CA ASN A 130 -6.77 -10.88 -15.11
C ASN A 130 -6.47 -9.41 -15.46
N PRO A 131 -5.32 -9.10 -16.11
CA PRO A 131 -4.94 -7.73 -16.45
C PRO A 131 -5.99 -6.99 -17.27
N ALA A 132 -6.58 -7.64 -18.28
CA ALA A 132 -7.59 -7.02 -19.15
C ALA A 132 -8.87 -6.68 -18.38
N ILE A 133 -9.31 -7.55 -17.48
CA ILE A 133 -10.49 -7.29 -16.62
C ILE A 133 -10.19 -6.15 -15.65
N ARG A 134 -8.98 -6.12 -15.08
CA ARG A 134 -8.55 -5.08 -14.14
C ARG A 134 -8.51 -3.72 -14.81
N GLU A 135 -7.92 -3.62 -16.00
CA GLU A 135 -7.84 -2.39 -16.79
C GLU A 135 -9.23 -1.89 -17.16
N ALA A 136 -10.09 -2.76 -17.71
CA ALA A 136 -11.48 -2.42 -18.02
C ALA A 136 -12.26 -1.94 -16.78
N THR A 137 -12.03 -2.58 -15.63
CA THR A 137 -12.65 -2.20 -14.35
C THR A 137 -12.17 -0.82 -13.88
N MET A 138 -10.85 -0.56 -13.96
CA MET A 138 -10.28 0.76 -13.63
C MET A 138 -10.87 1.85 -14.52
N ASP A 139 -10.98 1.62 -15.83
CA ASP A 139 -11.53 2.60 -16.75
C ASP A 139 -13.03 2.82 -16.54
N TYR A 140 -13.80 1.77 -16.28
CA TYR A 140 -15.19 1.88 -15.87
C TYR A 140 -15.35 2.78 -14.63
N PHE A 141 -14.53 2.55 -13.59
CA PHE A 141 -14.60 3.35 -12.37
C PHE A 141 -14.09 4.79 -12.58
N LYS A 142 -13.05 5.02 -13.39
CA LYS A 142 -12.63 6.38 -13.76
C LYS A 142 -13.77 7.14 -14.43
N ILE A 143 -14.48 6.52 -15.38
CA ILE A 143 -15.63 7.13 -16.05
C ILE A 143 -16.75 7.44 -15.05
N LYS A 144 -17.07 6.49 -14.15
CA LYS A 144 -18.07 6.69 -13.12
C LYS A 144 -17.71 7.84 -12.18
N CYS A 145 -16.46 7.88 -11.71
CA CYS A 145 -15.95 8.96 -10.87
C CYS A 145 -15.97 10.30 -11.60
N ALA A 146 -15.57 10.36 -12.87
CA ALA A 146 -15.60 11.59 -13.67
C ALA A 146 -17.03 12.16 -13.80
N ARG A 147 -18.04 11.30 -14.01
CA ARG A 147 -19.45 11.74 -14.06
C ARG A 147 -19.94 12.31 -12.73
N ASN A 148 -19.59 11.65 -11.62
CA ASN A 148 -19.90 12.16 -10.29
C ASN A 148 -19.18 13.49 -10.01
N GLU A 149 -17.93 13.58 -10.43
CA GLU A 149 -17.10 14.78 -10.26
C GLU A 149 -17.69 15.97 -11.03
N ILE A 150 -18.18 15.77 -12.25
CA ILE A 150 -18.90 16.82 -13.01
C ILE A 150 -20.11 17.34 -12.21
N THR A 151 -20.89 16.44 -11.63
CA THR A 151 -22.07 16.81 -10.84
C THR A 151 -21.67 17.61 -9.60
N ARG A 152 -20.60 17.19 -8.91
CA ARG A 152 -20.03 17.92 -7.77
C ARG A 152 -19.54 19.31 -8.16
N LEU A 153 -18.75 19.40 -9.24
CA LEU A 153 -18.19 20.64 -9.72
C LEU A 153 -19.27 21.64 -10.13
N ASN A 154 -20.38 21.21 -10.72
CA ASN A 154 -21.50 22.11 -11.03
C ASN A 154 -22.05 22.81 -9.77
N VAL A 155 -22.14 22.10 -8.64
CA VAL A 155 -22.56 22.67 -7.36
C VAL A 155 -21.49 23.60 -6.79
N GLU A 156 -20.23 23.18 -6.80
CA GLU A 156 -19.12 23.97 -6.25
C GLU A 156 -18.86 25.25 -7.04
N VAL A 157 -18.96 25.22 -8.37
CA VAL A 157 -18.88 26.42 -9.21
C VAL A 157 -20.00 27.41 -8.87
N ALA A 158 -21.23 26.93 -8.73
CA ALA A 158 -22.35 27.79 -8.34
C ALA A 158 -22.14 28.40 -6.94
N ARG A 159 -21.66 27.61 -5.97
CA ARG A 159 -21.31 28.07 -4.62
C ARG A 159 -20.20 29.11 -4.64
N MET A 160 -19.16 28.90 -5.44
CA MET A 160 -18.05 29.84 -5.58
C MET A 160 -18.53 31.16 -6.18
N VAL A 161 -19.37 31.13 -7.22
CA VAL A 161 -19.97 32.34 -7.80
C VAL A 161 -20.85 33.07 -6.78
N ALA A 162 -21.67 32.34 -6.02
CA ALA A 162 -22.48 32.93 -4.96
C ALA A 162 -21.61 33.59 -3.88
N SER A 163 -20.56 32.89 -3.42
CA SER A 163 -19.61 33.42 -2.43
C SER A 163 -18.94 34.71 -2.90
N ILE A 164 -18.49 34.77 -4.16
CA ILE A 164 -17.89 35.97 -4.75
C ILE A 164 -18.89 37.14 -4.78
N ARG A 165 -20.14 36.87 -5.17
CA ARG A 165 -21.21 37.90 -5.19
C ARG A 165 -21.53 38.39 -3.79
N ASP A 166 -21.69 37.47 -2.83
CA ASP A 166 -21.99 37.79 -1.44
C ASP A 166 -20.86 38.58 -0.79
N GLU A 167 -19.60 38.25 -1.12
CA GLU A 167 -18.44 39.03 -0.71
C GLU A 167 -18.46 40.43 -1.34
N ALA A 168 -18.70 40.54 -2.65
CA ALA A 168 -18.79 41.83 -3.32
C ALA A 168 -19.92 42.74 -2.81
N MET A 169 -21.04 42.15 -2.36
CA MET A 169 -22.12 42.89 -1.71
C MET A 169 -21.79 43.30 -0.26
N ARG A 170 -21.05 42.46 0.48
CA ARG A 170 -20.72 42.72 1.89
C ARG A 170 -19.55 43.69 2.07
N MET A 171 -18.56 43.66 1.17
CA MET A 171 -17.33 44.46 1.31
C MET A 171 -17.59 45.97 1.42
N PRO A 172 -18.45 46.60 0.61
CA PRO A 172 -18.75 48.04 0.75
C PRO A 172 -19.37 48.40 2.11
N VAL A 173 -20.25 47.53 2.63
CA VAL A 173 -20.88 47.71 3.95
C VAL A 173 -19.83 47.58 5.05
N TYR A 174 -18.95 46.59 4.93
CA TYR A 174 -17.86 46.36 5.89
C TYR A 174 -16.86 47.54 5.91
N ILE A 175 -16.44 48.02 4.73
CA ILE A 175 -15.59 49.21 4.60
C ILE A 175 -16.26 50.44 5.21
N SER A 176 -17.57 50.62 4.97
CA SER A 176 -18.32 51.76 5.55
C SER A 176 -18.39 51.71 7.07
N ASN A 177 -18.52 50.52 7.66
CA ASN A 177 -18.51 50.33 9.12
C ASN A 177 -17.11 50.59 9.70
N ILE A 178 -16.06 50.04 9.08
CA ILE A 178 -14.67 50.27 9.53
C ILE A 178 -14.30 51.75 9.41
N HIS A 179 -14.79 52.45 8.38
CA HIS A 179 -14.52 53.87 8.21
C HIS A 179 -15.00 54.72 9.40
N GLN A 180 -15.97 54.25 10.19
CA GLN A 180 -16.43 54.91 11.41
C GLN A 180 -15.50 54.69 12.61
N GLU A 181 -14.73 53.59 12.62
CA GLU A 181 -13.83 53.21 13.72
C GLU A 181 -12.36 53.55 13.42
N ASP A 182 -11.88 53.27 12.21
CA ASP A 182 -10.49 53.43 11.76
C ASP A 182 -10.44 53.82 10.26
N PRO A 183 -10.48 55.12 9.93
CA PRO A 183 -10.48 55.61 8.55
C PRO A 183 -9.22 55.24 7.73
N PRO A 184 -7.99 55.29 8.27
CA PRO A 184 -6.78 54.82 7.57
C PRO A 184 -6.86 53.36 7.13
N LEU A 185 -7.30 52.46 8.02
CA LEU A 185 -7.42 51.04 7.69
C LEU A 185 -8.49 50.79 6.61
N ALA A 186 -9.63 51.49 6.68
CA ALA A 186 -10.67 51.42 5.66
C ALA A 186 -10.16 51.84 4.27
N PHE A 187 -9.31 52.87 4.20
CA PHE A 187 -8.72 53.35 2.96
C PHE A 187 -7.78 52.32 2.31
N GLU A 188 -6.93 51.66 3.10
CA GLU A 188 -6.05 50.60 2.61
C GLU A 188 -6.83 49.39 2.08
N ILE A 189 -7.88 48.96 2.81
CA ILE A 189 -8.75 47.87 2.37
C ILE A 189 -9.45 48.23 1.05
N GLN A 190 -9.92 49.46 0.90
CA GLN A 190 -10.53 49.95 -0.33
C GLN A 190 -9.55 50.00 -1.51
N CYS A 191 -8.25 50.24 -1.27
CA CYS A 191 -7.23 50.25 -2.33
C CYS A 191 -6.82 48.84 -2.78
N GLN A 192 -6.97 47.83 -1.92
CA GLN A 192 -6.57 46.44 -2.19
C GLN A 192 -7.70 45.53 -2.68
N TRP A 193 -8.95 45.97 -2.58
CA TRP A 193 -10.14 45.28 -3.07
C TRP A 193 -10.47 45.69 -4.51
#